data_AF-A0AA37NIL6-F1
#
_entry.id   AF-A0AA37NIL6-F1
#
_cell.length_a   1.000
_cell.length_b   1.000
_cell.length_c   1.000
_cell.angle_alpha   90.00
_cell.angle_beta   90.00
_cell.angle_gamma   90.00
#
_symmetry.space_group_name_H-M   'P 1'
#
loop_
_entity.id
_entity.type
_entity.pdbx_description
1 polymer ?
#
loop_
_entity_poly.entity_id
_entity_poly.type
_entity_poly.pdbx_seq_one_letter_code
_entity_poly.pdbx_strand_id
1 'polypeptide(L)'
;MKGQVIGKNMTHGYAGDYARQPDMIVDTHPLGGSTAVKFGTPLVYDNNSNVVSFGASGTAVDFVGIASREFKSATAYLSQSAGEYQPNEAVSVFKRGCINVLCNVGSPKLGGKVYVRTAKNESIPTGIVGGFEATEDAGKTVELTNCQWRGEKDANGVAELRILTCNRA
;
A
#
# COMPACT_ATOMS: atom_id res chain seq x y z
N MET A 1 22.21 -12.77 -34.43
CA MET A 1 21.44 -11.63 -33.90
C MET A 1 20.50 -12.19 -32.83
N LYS A 2 20.77 -11.96 -31.54
CA LYS A 2 19.93 -12.45 -30.44
C LYS A 2 18.64 -11.63 -30.45
N GLY A 3 17.51 -12.26 -30.75
CA GLY A 3 16.21 -11.59 -30.79
C GLY A 3 15.90 -10.91 -29.46
N GLN A 4 15.56 -9.63 -29.52
CA GLN A 4 15.02 -8.88 -28.39
C GLN A 4 13.63 -9.47 -28.06
N VAL A 5 13.50 -10.14 -26.92
CA VAL A 5 12.21 -10.67 -26.49
C VAL A 5 11.47 -9.58 -25.73
N ILE A 6 10.57 -8.88 -26.42
CA ILE A 6 9.56 -8.02 -25.81
C ILE A 6 8.51 -8.94 -25.14
N GLY A 7 8.18 -8.70 -23.86
CA GLY A 7 6.99 -9.29 -23.24
C GLY A 7 7.14 -10.59 -22.44
N LYS A 8 8.30 -10.93 -21.88
CA LYS A 8 8.41 -12.11 -20.99
C LYS A 8 7.74 -11.91 -19.62
N ASN A 9 7.75 -10.69 -19.09
CA ASN A 9 7.12 -10.31 -17.83
C ASN A 9 6.32 -9.02 -18.05
N MET A 10 5.08 -9.00 -17.57
CA MET A 10 4.29 -7.77 -17.46
C MET A 10 4.51 -7.15 -16.07
N THR A 11 4.52 -5.83 -15.99
CA THR A 11 4.56 -5.12 -14.70
C THR A 11 3.25 -5.35 -13.94
N HIS A 12 3.27 -5.21 -12.62
CA HIS A 12 2.09 -5.47 -11.77
C HIS A 12 1.02 -4.36 -11.86
N GLY A 13 1.12 -3.42 -12.81
CA GLY A 13 0.23 -2.27 -12.91
C GLY A 13 0.65 -1.15 -11.97
N TYR A 14 -0.33 -0.46 -11.37
CA TYR A 14 -0.09 0.66 -10.46
C TYR A 14 -0.45 0.31 -9.02
N ALA A 15 0.17 1.02 -8.07
CA ALA A 15 -0.20 0.90 -6.67
C ALA A 15 -1.65 1.34 -6.46
N GLY A 16 -2.40 0.56 -5.68
CA GLY A 16 -3.84 0.75 -5.45
C GLY A 16 -4.74 -0.07 -6.38
N ASP A 17 -4.21 -0.70 -7.42
CA ASP A 17 -4.99 -1.59 -8.30
C ASP A 17 -5.22 -2.94 -7.60
N TYR A 18 -6.42 -3.52 -7.75
CA TYR A 18 -6.69 -4.90 -7.33
C TYR A 18 -5.87 -5.88 -8.18
N ALA A 19 -5.44 -6.99 -7.58
CA ALA A 19 -4.64 -7.99 -8.30
C ALA A 19 -5.47 -9.18 -8.81
N ARG A 20 -6.61 -9.53 -8.18
CA ARG A 20 -7.48 -10.68 -8.55
C ARG A 20 -8.96 -10.47 -8.15
N GLN A 21 -9.91 -10.98 -8.94
CA GLN A 21 -11.36 -11.13 -8.58
C GLN A 21 -11.64 -12.60 -8.21
N PRO A 22 -12.57 -12.97 -7.28
CA PRO A 22 -13.70 -12.21 -6.70
C PRO A 22 -13.64 -11.97 -5.16
N ASP A 23 -12.47 -12.06 -4.51
CA ASP A 23 -12.35 -12.02 -3.03
C ASP A 23 -11.99 -10.63 -2.45
N MET A 24 -12.50 -9.54 -3.05
CA MET A 24 -12.20 -8.18 -2.59
C MET A 24 -13.35 -7.55 -1.81
N ILE A 25 -13.02 -6.93 -0.68
CA ILE A 25 -13.95 -6.12 0.11
C ILE A 25 -13.37 -4.71 0.20
N VAL A 26 -14.17 -3.74 -0.22
CA VAL A 26 -13.78 -2.34 -0.31
C VAL A 26 -14.88 -1.49 0.31
N ASP A 27 -14.51 -0.69 1.31
CA ASP A 27 -15.41 0.26 1.97
C ASP A 27 -15.08 1.68 1.54
N THR A 28 -16.05 2.59 1.68
CA THR A 28 -15.83 4.02 1.44
C THR A 28 -15.79 4.77 2.76
N HIS A 29 -14.73 5.54 2.99
CA HIS A 29 -14.59 6.40 4.15
C HIS A 29 -14.15 7.82 3.73
N PRO A 30 -14.56 8.87 4.44
CA PRO A 30 -14.01 10.21 4.22
C PRO A 30 -12.51 10.26 4.57
N LEU A 31 -11.74 11.03 3.80
CA LEU A 31 -10.34 11.36 4.14
C LEU A 31 -10.32 12.45 5.20
N GLY A 32 -9.80 12.11 6.38
CA GLY A 32 -9.53 13.05 7.47
C GLY A 32 -8.22 13.81 7.27
N GLY A 33 -7.94 14.72 8.21
CA GLY A 33 -6.70 15.51 8.23
C GLY A 33 -6.58 16.54 7.09
N SER A 34 -5.35 16.97 6.83
CA SER A 34 -5.03 18.04 5.86
C SER A 34 -4.01 17.62 4.81
N THR A 35 -3.73 16.32 4.69
CA THR A 35 -2.69 15.78 3.80
C THR A 35 -3.31 14.80 2.81
N ALA A 36 -2.88 14.88 1.56
CA ALA A 36 -3.29 13.93 0.52
C ALA A 36 -2.76 12.53 0.81
N VAL A 37 -3.52 11.52 0.38
CA VAL A 37 -3.16 10.10 0.53
C VAL A 37 -3.00 9.46 -0.83
N LYS A 38 -1.80 8.94 -1.10
CA LYS A 38 -1.51 8.26 -2.36
C LYS A 38 -2.18 6.88 -2.42
N PHE A 39 -2.51 6.42 -3.62
CA PHE A 39 -2.97 5.06 -3.82
C PHE A 39 -1.91 4.04 -3.38
N GLY A 40 -2.35 2.92 -2.81
CA GLY A 40 -1.49 1.90 -2.22
C GLY A 40 -0.92 2.25 -0.84
N THR A 41 -1.31 3.37 -0.23
CA THR A 41 -0.87 3.76 1.12
C THR A 41 -1.67 2.99 2.19
N PRO A 42 -1.02 2.49 3.26
CA PRO A 42 -1.73 1.93 4.42
C PRO A 42 -2.53 3.00 5.16
N LEU A 43 -3.73 2.65 5.61
CA LEU A 43 -4.67 3.55 6.26
C LEU A 43 -4.96 3.12 7.71
N VAL A 44 -5.21 4.12 8.55
CA VAL A 44 -5.73 3.99 9.93
C VAL A 44 -6.94 4.91 10.12
N TYR A 45 -7.72 4.71 11.17
CA TYR A 45 -8.77 5.66 11.55
C TYR A 45 -8.20 6.79 12.41
N ASP A 46 -8.69 8.02 12.17
CA ASP A 46 -8.53 9.13 13.10
C ASP A 46 -9.56 9.05 14.24
N ASN A 47 -9.53 10.02 15.17
CA ASN A 47 -10.46 10.07 16.31
C ASN A 47 -11.93 10.28 15.91
N ASN A 48 -12.20 10.70 14.67
CA ASN A 48 -13.53 10.92 14.12
C ASN A 48 -13.98 9.76 13.21
N SER A 49 -13.24 8.65 13.17
CA SER A 49 -13.47 7.50 12.30
C SER A 49 -13.33 7.81 10.80
N ASN A 50 -12.65 8.90 10.44
CA ASN A 50 -12.20 9.13 9.07
C ASN A 50 -10.90 8.35 8.83
N VAL A 51 -10.59 8.04 7.58
CA VAL A 51 -9.31 7.40 7.27
C VAL A 51 -8.20 8.43 7.07
N VAL A 52 -7.01 8.11 7.55
CA VAL A 52 -5.77 8.89 7.36
C VAL A 52 -4.60 7.94 7.09
N SER A 53 -3.49 8.45 6.53
CA SER A 53 -2.28 7.65 6.31
C SER A 53 -1.75 7.04 7.61
N PHE A 54 -1.28 5.79 7.53
CA PHE A 54 -0.54 5.17 8.62
C PHE A 54 0.75 5.94 8.89
N GLY A 55 0.87 6.51 10.10
CA GLY A 55 1.97 7.39 10.49
C GLY A 55 2.90 6.79 11.54
N ALA A 56 3.75 7.65 12.11
CA ALA A 56 4.77 7.25 13.08
C ALA A 56 4.23 6.66 14.39
N SER A 57 3.00 7.03 14.77
CA SER A 57 2.33 6.55 15.97
C SER A 57 1.48 5.30 15.75
N GLY A 58 1.34 4.83 14.51
CA GLY A 58 0.45 3.71 14.18
C GLY A 58 1.01 2.38 14.67
N THR A 59 0.13 1.53 15.16
CA THR A 59 0.44 0.15 15.54
C THR A 59 -0.27 -0.85 14.62
N ALA A 60 0.11 -2.13 14.66
CA ALA A 60 -0.47 -3.15 13.78
C ALA A 60 -1.99 -3.27 13.93
N VAL A 61 -2.51 -3.02 15.13
CA VAL A 61 -3.95 -3.07 15.44
C VAL A 61 -4.73 -1.86 14.91
N ASP A 62 -4.03 -0.79 14.52
CA ASP A 62 -4.65 0.42 13.96
C ASP A 62 -4.86 0.32 12.45
N PHE A 63 -4.19 -0.65 11.80
CA PHE A 63 -4.30 -0.87 10.37
C PHE A 63 -5.75 -1.22 9.98
N VAL A 64 -6.33 -0.40 9.11
CA VAL A 64 -7.70 -0.57 8.59
C VAL A 64 -7.67 -1.26 7.23
N GLY A 65 -6.79 -0.80 6.34
CA GLY A 65 -6.77 -1.24 4.96
C GLY A 65 -5.83 -0.39 4.11
N ILE A 66 -6.01 -0.44 2.80
CA ILE A 66 -5.12 0.22 1.84
C ILE A 66 -5.95 1.12 0.93
N ALA A 67 -5.44 2.32 0.62
CA ALA A 67 -6.10 3.22 -0.33
C ALA A 67 -6.12 2.61 -1.74
N SER A 68 -7.27 2.15 -2.22
CA SER A 68 -7.42 1.57 -3.56
C SER A 68 -7.74 2.62 -4.62
N ARG A 69 -7.45 2.27 -5.87
CA ARG A 69 -7.72 3.08 -7.06
C ARG A 69 -8.96 2.58 -7.81
N GLU A 70 -10.09 2.45 -7.12
CA GLU A 70 -11.31 1.89 -7.73
C GLU A 70 -12.02 2.90 -8.64
N PHE A 71 -12.31 4.10 -8.11
CA PHE A 71 -13.13 5.09 -8.82
C PHE A 71 -12.39 6.38 -9.17
N LYS A 72 -11.19 6.60 -8.63
CA LYS A 72 -10.41 7.81 -8.86
C LYS A 72 -9.14 7.50 -9.65
N SER A 73 -8.84 8.32 -10.66
CA SER A 73 -7.60 8.28 -11.43
C SER A 73 -6.62 9.37 -10.98
N ALA A 74 -5.38 9.30 -11.46
CA ALA A 74 -4.43 10.38 -11.26
C ALA A 74 -4.90 11.64 -11.99
N THR A 75 -5.01 12.75 -11.25
CA THR A 75 -5.47 14.05 -11.78
C THR A 75 -4.32 14.96 -12.22
N ALA A 76 -3.07 14.62 -11.85
CA ALA A 76 -1.89 15.39 -12.19
C ALA A 76 -1.34 14.99 -13.57
N TYR A 77 -1.42 15.91 -14.54
CA TYR A 77 -0.97 15.66 -15.92
C TYR A 77 0.51 15.24 -16.03
N LEU A 78 1.39 15.88 -15.25
CA LEU A 78 2.83 15.61 -15.26
C LEU A 78 3.21 14.34 -14.48
N SER A 79 2.30 13.76 -13.70
CA SER A 79 2.57 12.60 -12.85
C SER A 79 1.37 11.66 -12.81
N GLN A 80 1.04 11.07 -13.95
CA GLN A 80 -0.11 10.18 -14.08
C GLN A 80 0.10 8.80 -13.41
N SER A 81 1.34 8.49 -13.03
CA SER A 81 1.71 7.26 -12.33
C SER A 81 1.45 7.33 -10.82
N ALA A 82 1.23 8.54 -10.27
CA ALA A 82 1.01 8.78 -8.86
C ALA A 82 -0.36 9.43 -8.66
N GLY A 83 -1.36 8.62 -8.31
CA GLY A 83 -2.69 9.11 -7.97
C GLY A 83 -2.89 9.21 -6.46
N GLU A 84 -3.76 10.13 -6.05
CA GLU A 84 -4.03 10.44 -4.65
C GLU A 84 -5.46 10.91 -4.39
N TYR A 85 -5.88 10.71 -3.16
CA TYR A 85 -7.06 11.33 -2.56
C TYR A 85 -6.67 12.64 -1.87
N GLN A 86 -7.43 13.70 -2.11
CA GLN A 86 -7.28 15.00 -1.44
C GLN A 86 -8.11 15.05 -0.16
N PRO A 87 -7.75 15.86 0.84
CA PRO A 87 -8.53 16.02 2.06
C PRO A 87 -10.02 16.30 1.78
N ASN A 88 -10.91 15.70 2.58
CA ASN A 88 -12.37 15.71 2.44
C ASN A 88 -12.94 14.93 1.24
N GLU A 89 -12.12 14.20 0.48
CA GLU A 89 -12.65 13.27 -0.52
C GLU A 89 -13.07 11.93 0.10
N ALA A 90 -13.97 11.24 -0.59
CA ALA A 90 -14.25 9.84 -0.31
C ALA A 90 -13.04 8.98 -0.76
N VAL A 91 -12.58 8.10 0.12
CA VAL A 91 -11.47 7.18 -0.09
C VAL A 91 -12.02 5.77 -0.24
N SER A 92 -11.55 5.07 -1.27
CA SER A 92 -11.76 3.63 -1.42
C SER A 92 -10.77 2.90 -0.52
N VAL A 93 -11.28 2.15 0.45
CA VAL A 93 -10.48 1.45 1.47
C VAL A 93 -10.57 -0.05 1.22
N PHE A 94 -9.50 -0.61 0.69
CA PHE A 94 -9.37 -2.04 0.44
C PHE A 94 -9.09 -2.78 1.76
N LYS A 95 -10.05 -3.58 2.21
CA LYS A 95 -10.01 -4.27 3.51
C LYS A 95 -9.71 -5.77 3.42
N ARG A 96 -9.91 -6.39 2.26
CA ARG A 96 -9.63 -7.82 2.04
C ARG A 96 -9.30 -8.10 0.59
N GLY A 97 -8.40 -9.05 0.35
CA GLY A 97 -8.07 -9.55 -0.98
C GLY A 97 -6.61 -9.26 -1.35
N CYS A 98 -6.28 -9.28 -2.64
CA CYS A 98 -4.96 -8.95 -3.15
C CYS A 98 -4.96 -7.57 -3.82
N ILE A 99 -4.02 -6.70 -3.43
CA ILE A 99 -3.83 -5.34 -3.94
C ILE A 99 -2.35 -5.08 -4.23
N ASN A 100 -2.08 -4.31 -5.27
CA ASN A 100 -0.71 -3.92 -5.63
C ASN A 100 -0.28 -2.70 -4.82
N VAL A 101 0.91 -2.77 -4.21
CA VAL A 101 1.49 -1.69 -3.40
C VAL A 101 2.98 -1.54 -3.66
N LEU A 102 3.53 -0.37 -3.34
CA LEU A 102 4.98 -0.14 -3.38
C LEU A 102 5.66 -0.82 -2.19
N CYS A 103 6.70 -1.62 -2.46
CA CYS A 103 7.59 -2.17 -1.46
C CYS A 103 8.90 -1.38 -1.44
N ASN A 104 9.03 -0.49 -0.46
CA ASN A 104 10.10 0.50 -0.39
C ASN A 104 11.45 -0.07 0.06
N VAL A 105 11.41 -1.05 0.97
CA VAL A 105 12.60 -1.69 1.53
C VAL A 105 12.43 -3.20 1.47
N GLY A 106 13.51 -3.89 1.11
CA GLY A 106 13.54 -5.35 1.02
C GLY A 106 13.02 -5.91 -0.29
N SER A 107 12.98 -7.24 -0.30
CA SER A 107 12.57 -8.06 -1.45
C SER A 107 11.38 -8.93 -1.02
N PRO A 108 10.14 -8.56 -1.40
CA PRO A 108 8.95 -9.32 -1.02
C PRO A 108 8.98 -10.70 -1.68
N LYS A 109 8.38 -11.68 -1.00
CA LYS A 109 8.30 -13.07 -1.46
C LYS A 109 6.92 -13.62 -1.15
N LEU A 110 6.52 -14.68 -1.84
CA LEU A 110 5.26 -15.37 -1.56
C LEU A 110 5.22 -15.85 -0.09
N GLY A 111 4.19 -15.44 0.64
CA GLY A 111 4.02 -15.73 2.07
C GLY A 111 4.92 -14.91 2.99
N GLY A 112 5.65 -13.93 2.46
CA GLY A 112 6.54 -13.07 3.23
C GLY A 112 5.78 -12.13 4.17
N LYS A 113 6.42 -11.77 5.28
CA LYS A 113 5.90 -10.81 6.25
C LYS A 113 5.86 -9.40 5.67
N VAL A 114 4.82 -8.65 6.02
CA VAL A 114 4.63 -7.26 5.62
C VAL A 114 4.89 -6.37 6.82
N TYR A 115 5.68 -5.32 6.62
CA TYR A 115 5.95 -4.31 7.62
C TYR A 115 5.52 -2.93 7.15
N VAL A 116 5.16 -2.06 8.08
CA VAL A 116 4.98 -0.61 7.82
C VAL A 116 6.00 0.15 8.66
N ARG A 117 6.71 1.09 8.03
CA ARG A 117 7.69 1.92 8.72
C ARG A 117 7.02 3.00 9.56
N THR A 118 7.43 3.11 10.82
CA THR A 118 6.96 4.11 11.79
C THR A 118 8.01 5.17 12.12
N ALA A 119 9.31 4.89 11.90
CA ALA A 119 10.37 5.87 12.13
C ALA A 119 11.39 5.93 11.00
N LYS A 120 11.91 7.13 10.75
CA LYS A 120 12.97 7.36 9.76
C LYS A 120 14.25 6.65 10.19
N ASN A 121 14.95 6.07 9.22
CA ASN A 121 16.30 5.55 9.41
C ASN A 121 17.21 6.15 8.34
N GLU A 122 18.19 6.96 8.75
CA GLU A 122 19.09 7.64 7.81
C GLU A 122 19.95 6.66 6.99
N SER A 123 20.21 5.46 7.53
CA SER A 123 20.90 4.39 6.82
C SER A 123 20.03 3.67 5.79
N ILE A 124 18.71 3.88 5.80
CA ILE A 124 17.75 3.29 4.86
C ILE A 124 16.89 4.43 4.27
N PRO A 125 17.46 5.28 3.40
CA PRO A 125 16.77 6.48 2.90
C PRO A 125 15.54 6.17 2.03
N THR A 126 15.43 4.96 1.50
CA THR A 126 14.24 4.51 0.77
C THR A 126 13.08 4.16 1.71
N GLY A 127 13.35 3.92 2.99
CA GLY A 127 12.35 3.69 4.01
C GLY A 127 11.63 4.98 4.37
N ILE A 128 10.38 5.11 3.94
CA ILE A 128 9.52 6.26 4.26
C ILE A 128 8.53 5.87 5.34
N VAL A 129 8.25 6.77 6.29
CA VAL A 129 7.21 6.55 7.30
C VAL A 129 5.85 6.37 6.60
N GLY A 130 5.12 5.33 6.99
CA GLY A 130 3.88 4.91 6.35
C GLY A 130 4.06 4.08 5.07
N GLY A 131 5.30 3.74 4.69
CA GLY A 131 5.58 2.87 3.55
C GLY A 131 5.58 1.39 3.93
N PHE A 132 5.24 0.51 2.96
CA PHE A 132 5.35 -0.93 3.12
C PHE A 132 6.77 -1.44 2.87
N GLU A 133 7.18 -2.43 3.66
CA GLU A 133 8.51 -3.04 3.63
C GLU A 133 8.42 -4.57 3.74
N ALA A 134 9.39 -5.26 3.15
CA ALA A 134 9.55 -6.71 3.23
C ALA A 134 10.65 -7.15 4.21
N THR A 135 11.35 -6.18 4.81
CA THR A 135 12.43 -6.41 5.78
C THR A 135 12.12 -5.61 7.05
N GLU A 136 12.33 -6.24 8.21
CA GLU A 136 12.20 -5.57 9.50
C GLU A 136 13.36 -4.59 9.75
N ASP A 137 13.04 -3.43 10.30
CA ASP A 137 13.98 -2.52 10.93
C ASP A 137 13.56 -2.34 12.39
N ALA A 138 14.24 -3.08 13.28
CA ALA A 138 13.82 -3.24 14.67
C ALA A 138 13.57 -1.88 15.36
N GLY A 139 12.37 -1.74 15.94
CA GLY A 139 11.93 -0.50 16.62
C GLY A 139 11.53 0.65 15.67
N LYS A 140 11.63 0.47 14.35
CA LYS A 140 11.27 1.47 13.33
C LYS A 140 10.23 0.96 12.33
N THR A 141 9.90 -0.32 12.38
CA THR A 141 8.85 -0.95 11.59
C THR A 141 7.90 -1.75 12.46
N VAL A 142 6.66 -1.88 12.02
CA VAL A 142 5.61 -2.68 12.66
C VAL A 142 5.17 -3.78 11.70
N GLU A 143 5.12 -5.02 12.18
CA GLU A 143 4.64 -6.18 11.41
C GLU A 143 3.11 -6.17 11.32
N LEU A 144 2.57 -6.30 10.10
CA LEU A 144 1.14 -6.51 9.86
C LEU A 144 0.87 -8.02 9.72
N THR A 145 0.52 -8.67 10.82
CA THR A 145 0.33 -10.14 10.86
C THR A 145 -0.85 -10.64 10.03
N ASN A 146 -1.83 -9.78 9.76
CA ASN A 146 -2.98 -10.07 8.89
C ASN A 146 -2.69 -9.78 7.40
N CYS A 147 -1.44 -9.46 7.05
CA CYS A 147 -1.01 -9.17 5.69
C CYS A 147 0.16 -10.08 5.28
N GLN A 148 0.19 -10.46 4.00
CA GLN A 148 1.28 -11.28 3.44
C GLN A 148 1.64 -10.80 2.04
N TRP A 149 2.93 -10.77 1.73
CA TRP A 149 3.41 -10.60 0.36
C TRP A 149 3.03 -11.82 -0.48
N ARG A 150 2.72 -11.59 -1.75
CA ARG A 150 2.32 -12.65 -2.68
C ARG A 150 3.19 -12.83 -3.91
N GLY A 151 4.31 -12.13 -3.96
CA GLY A 151 5.27 -12.27 -5.03
C GLY A 151 6.44 -11.34 -4.85
N GLU A 152 7.37 -11.44 -5.80
CA GLU A 152 8.46 -10.49 -5.94
C GLU A 152 7.93 -9.14 -6.46
N LYS A 153 8.66 -8.06 -6.17
CA LYS A 153 8.34 -6.74 -6.73
C LYS A 153 8.84 -6.64 -8.16
N ASP A 154 8.13 -5.88 -8.99
CA ASP A 154 8.58 -5.58 -10.35
C ASP A 154 9.67 -4.50 -10.38
N ALA A 155 10.10 -4.13 -11.60
CA ALA A 155 11.12 -3.10 -11.81
C ALA A 155 10.72 -1.71 -11.28
N ASN A 156 9.42 -1.45 -11.06
CA ASN A 156 8.90 -0.21 -10.48
C ASN A 156 8.77 -0.29 -8.95
N GLY A 157 9.15 -1.42 -8.34
CA GLY A 157 9.04 -1.64 -6.91
C GLY A 157 7.62 -2.01 -6.45
N VAL A 158 6.71 -2.33 -7.37
CA VAL A 158 5.33 -2.71 -7.05
C VAL A 158 5.24 -4.22 -6.84
N ALA A 159 4.61 -4.65 -5.74
CA ALA A 159 4.38 -6.04 -5.39
C ALA A 159 2.92 -6.28 -4.96
N GLU A 160 2.45 -7.53 -5.14
CA GLU A 160 1.14 -7.96 -4.67
C GLU A 160 1.19 -8.18 -3.14
N LEU A 161 0.32 -7.50 -2.41
CA LEU A 161 0.06 -7.68 -0.98
C LEU A 161 -1.35 -8.25 -0.80
N ARG A 162 -1.47 -9.28 0.04
CA ARG A 162 -2.75 -9.86 0.43
C ARG A 162 -3.12 -9.46 1.85
N ILE A 163 -4.33 -8.96 2.04
CA ILE A 163 -4.99 -8.83 3.34
C ILE A 163 -5.88 -10.06 3.55
N LEU A 164 -5.63 -10.82 4.62
CA LEU A 164 -6.25 -12.14 4.81
C LEU A 164 -7.70 -12.05 5.29
N THR A 165 -7.98 -11.13 6.22
CA THR A 165 -9.32 -10.89 6.81
C THR A 165 -9.59 -9.39 6.94
N CYS A 166 -10.86 -8.98 7.05
CA CYS A 166 -11.17 -7.56 7.25
C CYS A 166 -10.66 -7.09 8.61
N ASN A 167 -9.80 -6.06 8.60
CA ASN A 167 -9.37 -5.39 9.82
C ASN A 167 -10.41 -4.35 10.25
N ARG A 168 -10.64 -4.23 11.56
CA ARG A 168 -11.48 -3.17 12.15
C ARG A 168 -12.80 -2.95 11.39
N ALA A 169 -13.46 -4.08 11.07
CA ALA A 169 -14.75 -4.12 10.39
C ALA A 169 -15.89 -3.63 11.28
#